data_AF-A0A4Q2DQQ1-F1
#
_entry.id   AF-A0A4Q2DQQ1-F1
#
_cell.length_a   1.000
_cell.length_b   1.000
_cell.length_c   1.000
_cell.angle_alpha   90.00
_cell.angle_beta   90.00
_cell.angle_gamma   90.00
#
_symmetry.space_group_name_H-M   'P 1'
#
loop_
_entity.id
_entity.type
_entity.pdbx_description
1 polymer ?
#
loop_
_entity_poly.entity_id
_entity_poly.type
_entity_poly.pdbx_seq_one_letter_code
_entity_poly.pdbx_strand_id
1 'polypeptide(L)'
;MALGASHFHFIREIPAFGKFEIRTSIGSWDQKWIYLVSKFVSQSQRSKPSRVPPRQATQRSNGTRSSKSDSDSDSGYGSSTSSTPDISPPPSPQASPSFFYESDGSLVHTVVVTQLCFKAGRITIPPSVVLSSNGYCQPIPSKGPSVLPYHLPSASSSPRSSPSPTDYPRHWPQVKRIASPLHGGSLKKLFAFYSGEWRNVPERERWWESALGGYVEVRRSAALAQLGRLKEGLESARCLT
;
A
#
# COMPACT_ATOMS: atom_id res chain seq x y z
N MET A 1 -17.05 13.88 10.00
CA MET A 1 -16.93 13.62 8.54
C MET A 1 -18.28 13.19 8.02
N ALA A 2 -18.58 13.43 6.75
CA ALA A 2 -19.79 12.92 6.09
C ALA A 2 -19.42 12.04 4.90
N LEU A 3 -20.14 10.93 4.74
CA LEU A 3 -19.98 9.98 3.64
C LEU A 3 -20.74 10.48 2.41
N GLY A 4 -20.06 10.54 1.26
CA GLY A 4 -20.68 10.88 -0.02
C GLY A 4 -21.07 9.64 -0.82
N ALA A 5 -20.15 8.68 -0.94
CA ALA A 5 -20.38 7.43 -1.66
C ALA A 5 -19.37 6.36 -1.25
N SER A 6 -19.73 5.09 -1.40
CA SER A 6 -18.82 3.94 -1.30
C SER A 6 -19.03 3.05 -2.51
N HIS A 7 -17.93 2.71 -3.18
CA HIS A 7 -17.95 1.92 -4.40
C HIS A 7 -17.20 0.62 -4.17
N PHE A 8 -17.82 -0.51 -4.50
CA PHE A 8 -17.29 -1.84 -4.24
C PHE A 8 -16.97 -2.54 -5.55
N HIS A 9 -15.76 -3.06 -5.67
CA HIS A 9 -15.38 -3.99 -6.71
C HIS A 9 -15.10 -5.35 -6.07
N PHE A 10 -16.07 -6.26 -6.20
CA PHE A 10 -15.99 -7.63 -5.70
C PHE A 10 -15.20 -8.47 -6.69
N ILE A 11 -14.09 -9.04 -6.23
CA ILE A 11 -13.15 -9.81 -7.05
C ILE A 11 -13.38 -11.29 -6.82
N ARG A 12 -13.55 -11.71 -5.56
CA ARG A 12 -13.90 -13.08 -5.19
C ARG A 12 -14.60 -13.13 -3.84
N GLU A 13 -15.23 -14.27 -3.58
CA GLU A 13 -15.93 -14.54 -2.33
C GLU A 13 -14.94 -14.73 -1.16
N ILE A 14 -15.30 -14.17 0.01
CA ILE A 14 -14.69 -14.52 1.28
C ILE A 14 -15.50 -15.69 1.84
N PRO A 15 -14.91 -16.88 2.05
CA PRO A 15 -15.64 -18.02 2.58
C PRO A 15 -16.35 -17.70 3.89
N ALA A 16 -17.51 -18.34 4.12
CA ALA A 16 -18.23 -18.20 5.38
C ALA A 16 -17.31 -18.51 6.57
N PHE A 17 -17.31 -17.62 7.57
CA PHE A 17 -16.43 -17.68 8.74
C PHE A 17 -14.92 -17.60 8.44
N GLY A 18 -14.54 -17.26 7.20
CA GLY A 18 -13.17 -17.02 6.80
C GLY A 18 -12.61 -15.76 7.48
N LYS A 19 -11.36 -15.84 7.97
CA LYS A 19 -10.67 -14.68 8.54
C LYS A 19 -10.17 -13.77 7.44
N PHE A 20 -10.41 -12.47 7.59
CA PHE A 20 -9.92 -11.44 6.68
C PHE A 20 -9.48 -10.20 7.46
N GLU A 21 -8.74 -9.33 6.78
CA GLU A 21 -8.25 -8.04 7.24
C GLU A 21 -8.75 -6.96 6.28
N ILE A 22 -9.18 -5.80 6.80
CA ILE A 22 -9.51 -4.64 5.98
C ILE A 22 -8.36 -3.63 6.08
N ARG A 23 -7.62 -3.44 4.99
CA ARG A 23 -6.55 -2.47 4.89
C ARG A 23 -7.06 -1.19 4.28
N THR A 24 -7.10 -0.11 5.06
CA THR A 24 -7.56 1.20 4.59
C THR A 24 -6.40 2.17 4.48
N SER A 25 -6.33 2.88 3.36
CA SER A 25 -5.34 3.90 3.09
C SER A 25 -6.00 5.14 2.46
N ILE A 26 -5.34 6.29 2.57
CA ILE A 26 -5.74 7.49 1.82
C ILE A 26 -5.28 7.29 0.38
N GLY A 27 -6.23 7.25 -0.56
CA GLY A 27 -5.93 7.17 -1.99
C GLY A 27 -5.52 8.52 -2.55
N SER A 28 -6.39 9.52 -2.40
CA SER A 28 -6.14 10.92 -2.79
C SER A 28 -7.17 11.86 -2.17
N TRP A 29 -7.11 13.15 -2.48
CA TRP A 29 -8.14 14.14 -2.17
C TRP A 29 -8.19 15.24 -3.22
N ASP A 30 -9.37 15.84 -3.36
CA ASP A 30 -9.60 17.09 -4.08
C ASP A 30 -9.90 18.24 -3.09
N GLN A 31 -10.54 19.32 -3.54
CA GLN A 31 -10.88 20.48 -2.69
C GLN A 31 -12.00 20.22 -1.68
N LYS A 32 -12.78 19.15 -1.85
CA LYS A 32 -14.00 18.83 -1.09
C LYS A 32 -13.95 17.42 -0.49
N TRP A 33 -13.50 16.46 -1.27
CA TRP A 33 -13.55 15.03 -1.01
C TRP A 33 -12.16 14.47 -0.70
N ILE A 34 -12.09 13.65 0.34
CA ILE A 34 -11.00 12.71 0.55
C ILE A 34 -11.47 11.32 0.12
N TYR A 35 -10.61 10.62 -0.60
CA TYR A 35 -10.85 9.28 -1.14
C TYR A 35 -10.08 8.26 -0.31
N LEU A 36 -10.79 7.36 0.37
CA LEU A 36 -10.19 6.23 1.05
C LEU A 36 -10.25 4.99 0.16
N VAL A 37 -9.17 4.22 0.14
CA VAL A 37 -9.10 2.91 -0.52
C VAL A 37 -9.00 1.85 0.56
N SER A 38 -10.05 1.04 0.67
CA SER A 38 -10.12 -0.09 1.59
C SER A 38 -10.04 -1.40 0.81
N LYS A 39 -9.16 -2.31 1.20
CA LYS A 39 -8.98 -3.62 0.58
C LYS A 39 -9.28 -4.72 1.60
N PHE A 40 -10.17 -5.63 1.24
CA PHE A 40 -10.47 -6.82 2.02
C PHE A 40 -9.49 -7.90 1.61
N VAL A 41 -8.63 -8.35 2.52
CA VAL A 41 -7.54 -9.27 2.22
C VAL A 41 -7.51 -10.47 3.17
N SER A 42 -7.07 -11.62 2.69
CA SER A 42 -6.74 -12.77 3.55
C SER A 42 -5.29 -13.17 3.33
N GLN A 43 -4.58 -13.50 4.40
CA GLN A 43 -3.21 -14.02 4.27
C GLN A 43 -3.25 -15.34 3.48
N SER A 44 -2.42 -15.47 2.44
CA SER A 44 -2.31 -16.75 1.76
C SER A 44 -1.76 -17.77 2.75
N GLN A 45 -2.48 -18.87 2.96
CA GLN A 45 -1.89 -20.02 3.64
C GLN A 45 -0.74 -20.50 2.76
N ARG A 46 0.50 -20.17 3.12
CA ARG A 46 1.69 -20.77 2.51
C ARG A 46 1.52 -22.27 2.69
N SER A 47 1.17 -22.98 1.62
CA SER A 47 1.07 -24.42 1.63
C SER A 47 2.42 -24.96 2.10
N LYS A 48 2.42 -25.65 3.25
CA LYS A 48 3.60 -26.42 3.68
C LYS A 48 3.97 -27.33 2.50
N PRO A 49 5.25 -27.41 2.11
CA PRO A 49 5.64 -28.31 1.03
C PRO A 49 5.18 -29.72 1.40
N SER A 50 4.34 -30.28 0.54
CA SER A 50 3.89 -31.67 0.63
C SER A 50 5.12 -32.54 0.79
N ARG A 51 5.26 -33.16 1.96
CA ARG A 51 6.31 -34.12 2.26
C ARG A 51 6.03 -35.34 1.39
N VAL A 52 6.71 -35.42 0.25
CA VAL A 52 6.67 -36.58 -0.64
C VAL A 52 6.96 -37.82 0.20
N PRO A 53 6.05 -38.81 0.29
CA PRO A 53 6.32 -40.02 1.05
C PRO A 53 7.51 -40.79 0.43
N PRO A 54 8.41 -41.39 1.23
CA PRO A 54 9.52 -42.14 0.69
C PRO A 54 9.02 -43.33 -0.13
N ARG A 55 9.50 -43.39 -1.37
CA ARG A 55 9.33 -44.51 -2.30
C ARG A 55 9.81 -45.80 -1.62
N GLN A 56 8.90 -46.75 -1.38
CA GLN A 56 9.24 -48.05 -0.82
C GLN A 56 10.25 -48.76 -1.72
N ALA A 57 11.38 -49.17 -1.13
CA ALA A 57 12.41 -49.96 -1.78
C ALA A 57 11.86 -51.37 -2.09
N THR A 58 11.83 -51.73 -3.37
CA THR A 58 11.52 -53.09 -3.81
C THR A 58 12.69 -54.01 -3.45
N GLN A 59 12.42 -54.98 -2.57
CA GLN A 59 13.28 -56.11 -2.30
C GLN A 59 13.38 -57.02 -3.54
N ARG A 60 14.60 -57.42 -3.91
CA ARG A 60 14.84 -58.68 -4.63
C ARG A 60 16.03 -59.40 -4.02
N SER A 61 15.75 -60.62 -3.58
CA SER A 61 16.65 -61.59 -2.97
C SER A 61 17.24 -62.55 -4.00
N ASN A 62 18.40 -63.10 -3.62
CA ASN A 62 19.03 -64.37 -4.00
C ASN A 62 19.75 -64.55 -5.37
N GLY A 63 21.06 -64.80 -5.27
CA GLY A 63 21.58 -66.14 -5.58
C GLY A 63 22.59 -66.33 -6.73
N THR A 64 23.89 -66.32 -6.40
CA THR A 64 24.91 -67.36 -6.71
C THR A 64 25.51 -67.54 -8.14
N ARG A 65 26.81 -67.20 -8.22
CA ARG A 65 27.99 -67.80 -8.91
C ARG A 65 28.00 -68.23 -10.40
N SER A 66 28.98 -67.66 -11.11
CA SER A 66 30.12 -68.31 -11.81
C SER A 66 30.25 -68.13 -13.33
N SER A 67 31.51 -67.85 -13.70
CA SER A 67 32.28 -68.18 -14.92
C SER A 67 32.04 -67.45 -16.25
N LYS A 68 33.04 -66.60 -16.57
CA LYS A 68 33.86 -66.53 -17.80
C LYS A 68 33.24 -66.98 -19.13
N SER A 69 33.30 -66.12 -20.14
CA SER A 69 34.22 -66.26 -21.29
C SER A 69 34.10 -65.07 -22.25
N ASP A 70 35.19 -64.85 -22.96
CA ASP A 70 35.54 -63.76 -23.87
C ASP A 70 34.63 -63.68 -25.11
N SER A 71 34.60 -62.50 -25.74
CA SER A 71 34.74 -62.32 -27.19
C SER A 71 34.72 -60.82 -27.53
N ASP A 72 35.89 -60.33 -27.97
CA ASP A 72 36.07 -59.10 -28.73
C ASP A 72 35.15 -59.06 -29.96
N SER A 73 34.65 -57.87 -30.32
CA SER A 73 34.91 -57.22 -31.61
C SER A 73 33.96 -56.05 -31.89
N ASP A 74 34.56 -55.02 -32.49
CA ASP A 74 33.97 -54.06 -33.43
C ASP A 74 33.45 -52.73 -32.85
N SER A 75 34.38 -51.77 -32.72
CA SER A 75 34.10 -50.35 -32.50
C SER A 75 34.50 -49.56 -33.75
N GLY A 76 33.59 -49.51 -34.71
CA GLY A 76 33.70 -48.68 -35.90
C GLY A 76 33.19 -47.25 -35.67
N TYR A 77 34.06 -46.31 -36.07
CA TYR A 77 33.78 -44.95 -36.54
C TYR A 77 33.27 -43.88 -35.58
N GLY A 78 34.14 -42.89 -35.37
CA GLY A 78 33.89 -41.65 -34.65
C GLY A 78 33.01 -40.66 -35.41
N SER A 79 32.09 -40.07 -34.65
CA SER A 79 32.00 -38.63 -34.34
C SER A 79 32.34 -37.63 -35.46
N SER A 80 31.33 -36.98 -36.05
CA SER A 80 31.30 -35.50 -36.17
C SER A 80 29.88 -34.95 -36.38
N THR A 81 29.49 -34.06 -35.45
CA THR A 81 28.71 -32.83 -35.64
C THR A 81 27.27 -32.88 -36.20
N SER A 82 26.28 -32.85 -35.30
CA SER A 82 25.06 -32.05 -35.51
C SER A 82 24.85 -31.11 -34.31
N SER A 83 25.01 -29.82 -34.54
CA SER A 83 24.77 -28.73 -33.59
C SER A 83 23.27 -28.48 -33.43
N THR A 84 22.71 -28.87 -32.29
CA THR A 84 21.45 -28.32 -31.78
C THR A 84 21.77 -27.09 -30.93
N PRO A 85 21.11 -25.93 -31.16
CA PRO A 85 21.28 -24.77 -30.28
C PRO A 85 20.59 -25.05 -28.94
N ASP A 86 21.38 -24.87 -27.89
CA ASP A 86 21.03 -24.87 -26.48
C ASP A 86 20.07 -23.70 -26.18
N ILE A 87 18.77 -23.97 -26.20
CA ILE A 87 17.75 -23.02 -25.74
C ILE A 87 17.74 -23.08 -24.23
N SER A 88 18.47 -22.14 -23.64
CA SER A 88 18.41 -21.79 -22.23
C SER A 88 16.95 -21.66 -21.78
N PRO A 89 16.58 -22.15 -20.59
CA PRO A 89 15.22 -21.94 -20.08
C PRO A 89 14.94 -20.43 -20.00
N PRO A 90 13.73 -19.98 -20.40
CA PRO A 90 13.41 -18.57 -20.39
C PRO A 90 13.54 -18.02 -18.96
N PRO A 91 14.02 -16.78 -18.80
CA PRO A 91 14.02 -16.11 -17.51
C PRO A 91 12.59 -16.11 -16.97
N SER A 92 12.46 -16.52 -15.71
CA SER A 92 11.23 -16.55 -14.92
C SER A 92 10.35 -15.34 -15.23
N PRO A 93 9.04 -15.51 -15.49
CA PRO A 93 8.16 -14.38 -15.77
C PRO A 93 8.25 -13.42 -14.59
N GLN A 94 8.80 -12.23 -14.84
CA GLN A 94 8.66 -11.10 -13.94
C GLN A 94 7.17 -10.93 -13.74
N ALA A 95 6.69 -11.32 -12.55
CA ALA A 95 5.28 -11.34 -12.23
C ALA A 95 4.73 -9.93 -12.46
N SER A 96 3.94 -9.77 -13.52
CA SER A 96 2.98 -8.68 -13.64
C SER A 96 2.30 -8.57 -12.26
N PRO A 97 2.24 -7.39 -11.63
CA PRO A 97 1.61 -7.28 -10.32
C PRO A 97 0.22 -7.87 -10.43
N SER A 98 0.02 -9.02 -9.79
CA SER A 98 -1.23 -9.73 -9.89
C SER A 98 -2.24 -8.88 -9.14
N PHE A 99 -3.25 -8.35 -9.84
CA PHE A 99 -4.34 -7.56 -9.26
C PHE A 99 -5.01 -8.23 -8.05
N PHE A 100 -4.80 -9.54 -7.92
CA PHE A 100 -5.33 -10.41 -6.88
C PHE A 100 -4.51 -10.46 -5.59
N TYR A 101 -3.27 -9.92 -5.57
CA TYR A 101 -2.37 -10.02 -4.43
C TYR A 101 -1.76 -8.67 -4.03
N GLU A 102 -1.65 -8.43 -2.73
CA GLU A 102 -0.85 -7.34 -2.17
C GLU A 102 0.64 -7.71 -2.18
N SER A 103 1.50 -6.71 -1.93
CA SER A 103 2.96 -6.87 -1.88
C SER A 103 3.44 -7.89 -0.83
N ASP A 104 2.64 -8.15 0.20
CA ASP A 104 2.93 -9.16 1.23
C ASP A 104 2.40 -10.57 0.89
N GLY A 105 1.85 -10.75 -0.31
CA GLY A 105 1.23 -12.00 -0.75
C GLY A 105 -0.18 -12.23 -0.19
N SER A 106 -0.77 -11.23 0.47
CA SER A 106 -2.17 -11.32 0.90
C SER A 106 -3.11 -11.25 -0.29
N LEU A 107 -4.14 -12.08 -0.26
CA LEU A 107 -5.07 -12.28 -1.35
C LEU A 107 -6.24 -11.25 -1.26
N VAL A 108 -6.47 -10.43 -2.29
CA VAL A 108 -7.42 -9.29 -2.31
C VAL A 108 -8.80 -9.67 -2.81
N HIS A 109 -9.81 -9.68 -1.92
CA HIS A 109 -11.18 -10.12 -2.23
C HIS A 109 -12.07 -9.02 -2.77
N THR A 110 -11.95 -7.82 -2.20
CA THR A 110 -12.77 -6.68 -2.56
C THR A 110 -11.94 -5.42 -2.43
N VAL A 111 -12.07 -4.51 -3.39
CA VAL A 111 -11.54 -3.16 -3.30
C VAL A 111 -12.71 -2.20 -3.17
N VAL A 112 -12.61 -1.30 -2.20
CA VAL A 112 -13.62 -0.30 -1.89
C VAL A 112 -13.02 1.08 -1.99
N VAL A 113 -13.67 1.98 -2.74
CA VAL A 113 -13.32 3.39 -2.80
C VAL A 113 -14.42 4.21 -2.13
N THR A 114 -14.07 4.89 -1.05
CA THR A 114 -15.01 5.67 -0.23
C THR A 114 -14.72 7.16 -0.36
N GLN A 115 -15.74 7.94 -0.69
CA GLN A 115 -15.70 9.40 -0.77
C GLN A 115 -16.20 10.00 0.53
N LEU A 116 -15.34 10.72 1.25
CA LEU A 116 -15.69 11.41 2.49
C LEU A 116 -15.45 12.91 2.37
N CYS A 117 -16.18 13.72 3.13
CA CYS A 117 -15.88 15.14 3.29
C CYS A 117 -15.74 15.52 4.77
N PHE A 118 -14.87 16.47 5.06
CA PHE A 118 -14.74 17.04 6.39
C PHE A 118 -15.75 18.16 6.59
N LYS A 119 -16.39 18.20 7.76
CA LYS A 119 -17.50 19.12 8.05
C LYS A 119 -17.30 19.80 9.39
N ALA A 120 -17.57 21.11 9.42
CA ALA A 120 -17.81 21.91 10.62
C ALA A 120 -19.17 22.60 10.45
N GLY A 121 -20.19 22.06 11.11
CA GLY A 121 -21.59 22.45 10.83
C GLY A 121 -21.94 22.23 9.35
N ARG A 122 -22.48 23.28 8.69
CA ARG A 122 -22.79 23.24 7.25
C ARG A 122 -21.60 23.52 6.34
N ILE A 123 -20.44 23.89 6.89
CA ILE A 123 -19.24 24.20 6.11
C ILE A 123 -18.48 22.91 5.77
N THR A 124 -18.07 22.80 4.51
CA THR A 124 -17.11 21.76 4.07
C THR A 124 -15.69 22.30 4.17
N ILE A 125 -14.82 21.52 4.79
CA ILE A 125 -13.42 21.85 5.04
C ILE A 125 -12.56 21.09 4.03
N PRO A 126 -11.64 21.74 3.31
CA PRO A 126 -10.73 21.06 2.41
C PRO A 126 -9.89 20.01 3.15
N PRO A 127 -9.71 18.81 2.58
CA PRO A 127 -8.86 17.78 3.17
C PRO A 127 -7.44 18.24 3.49
N SER A 128 -6.84 19.09 2.66
CA SER A 128 -5.49 19.64 2.91
C SER A 128 -5.42 20.41 4.23
N VAL A 129 -6.39 21.29 4.50
CA VAL A 129 -6.49 22.05 5.76
C VAL A 129 -6.56 21.10 6.96
N VAL A 130 -7.45 20.11 6.91
CA VAL A 130 -7.63 19.17 8.03
C VAL A 130 -6.40 18.30 8.23
N LEU A 131 -5.84 17.72 7.17
CA LEU A 131 -4.67 16.85 7.26
C LEU A 131 -3.47 17.61 7.82
N SER A 132 -3.16 18.79 7.26
CA SER A 132 -2.03 19.57 7.74
C SER A 132 -2.22 20.06 9.18
N SER A 133 -3.43 20.47 9.58
CA SER A 133 -3.76 20.80 10.98
C SER A 133 -3.53 19.64 11.95
N ASN A 134 -3.63 18.40 11.48
CA ASN A 134 -3.40 17.19 12.28
C ASN A 134 -1.98 16.63 12.13
N GLY A 135 -1.06 17.43 11.58
CA GLY A 135 0.37 17.10 11.56
C GLY A 135 0.85 16.36 10.32
N TYR A 136 -0.05 16.01 9.39
CA TYR A 136 0.36 15.42 8.12
C TYR A 136 1.19 16.42 7.32
N CYS A 137 2.34 15.96 6.83
CA CYS A 137 3.25 16.74 6.00
C CYS A 137 4.09 15.84 5.09
N GLN A 138 4.77 16.47 4.14
CA GLN A 138 5.84 15.82 3.40
C GLN A 138 6.96 15.32 4.33
N PRO A 139 7.63 14.20 3.99
CA PRO A 139 8.76 13.68 4.76
C PRO A 139 9.84 14.75 4.97
N ILE A 140 10.42 14.78 6.17
CA ILE A 140 11.48 15.74 6.51
C ILE A 140 12.78 15.27 5.83
N PRO A 141 13.44 16.09 4.99
CA PRO A 141 14.60 15.67 4.19
C PRO A 141 15.77 15.08 4.99
N SER A 142 15.93 15.49 6.26
CA SER A 142 17.03 15.03 7.12
C SER A 142 16.92 13.58 7.59
N LYS A 143 15.76 12.92 7.43
CA LYS A 143 15.53 11.55 7.92
C LYS A 143 15.25 10.52 6.80
N GLY A 144 15.47 10.89 5.53
CA GLY A 144 15.27 10.00 4.39
C GLY A 144 13.79 9.64 4.14
N PRO A 145 13.48 8.97 3.01
CA PRO A 145 12.10 8.68 2.60
C PRO A 145 11.38 7.63 3.46
N SER A 146 12.08 6.91 4.34
CA SER A 146 11.53 5.79 5.12
C SER A 146 11.07 6.16 6.53
N VAL A 147 11.42 7.35 7.04
CA VAL A 147 11.05 7.74 8.41
C VAL A 147 9.77 8.57 8.32
N LEU A 148 8.64 7.91 8.56
CA LEU A 148 7.38 8.63 8.79
C LEU A 148 7.60 9.64 9.94
N PRO A 149 7.09 10.89 9.82
CA PRO A 149 7.31 11.96 10.80
C PRO A 149 6.76 11.64 12.20
N TYR A 150 6.06 10.52 12.37
CA TYR A 150 5.48 10.04 13.62
C TYR A 150 5.83 8.57 13.91
N HIS A 151 7.11 8.19 13.83
CA HIS A 151 7.51 7.01 14.59
C HIS A 151 7.26 7.28 16.08
N LEU A 152 6.22 6.63 16.62
CA LEU A 152 6.19 6.25 18.03
C LEU A 152 7.57 5.66 18.36
N PRO A 153 8.20 6.04 19.49
CA PRO A 153 9.51 5.51 19.84
C PRO A 153 9.46 3.99 19.72
N SER A 154 10.36 3.44 18.90
CA SER A 154 10.59 2.01 18.88
C SER A 154 10.82 1.57 20.32
N ALA A 155 10.29 0.42 20.74
CA ALA A 155 10.55 -0.13 22.07
C ALA A 155 12.06 -0.31 22.37
N SER A 156 12.93 -0.16 21.36
CA SER A 156 14.39 -0.17 21.46
C SER A 156 15.06 1.22 21.57
N SER A 157 14.34 2.33 21.44
CA SER A 157 14.89 3.69 21.57
C SER A 157 14.61 4.25 22.96
N SER A 158 15.66 4.67 23.68
CA SER A 158 15.57 5.17 25.06
C SER A 158 14.52 6.29 25.20
N PRO A 159 13.64 6.23 26.23
CA PRO A 159 12.50 7.14 26.39
C PRO A 159 12.86 8.54 26.93
N ARG A 160 14.10 9.02 26.72
CA ARG A 160 14.63 10.24 27.39
C ARG A 160 14.92 11.43 26.50
N SER A 161 14.83 11.31 25.17
CA SER A 161 15.07 12.44 24.28
C SER A 161 13.78 13.20 24.03
N SER A 162 13.61 14.37 24.64
CA SER A 162 12.58 15.31 24.19
C SER A 162 12.74 15.54 22.67
N PRO A 163 11.65 15.54 21.89
CA PRO A 163 11.76 15.74 20.45
C PRO A 163 12.43 17.08 20.14
N SER A 164 13.43 17.05 19.25
CA SER A 164 14.10 18.26 18.80
C SER A 164 13.09 19.18 18.08
N PRO A 165 13.25 20.52 18.13
CA PRO A 165 12.47 21.44 17.32
C PRO A 165 12.44 21.08 15.81
N THR A 166 13.48 20.41 15.31
CA THR A 166 13.59 19.93 13.92
C THR A 166 12.77 18.67 13.61
N ASP A 167 12.21 18.03 14.64
CA ASP A 167 11.39 16.81 14.49
C ASP A 167 9.92 17.13 14.17
N TYR A 168 9.53 18.40 14.28
CA TYR A 168 8.16 18.84 14.00
C TYR A 168 8.00 19.32 12.56
N PRO A 169 6.80 19.17 11.97
CA PRO A 169 6.49 19.79 10.70
C PRO A 169 6.73 21.29 10.72
N ARG A 170 7.27 21.86 9.63
CA ARG A 170 7.62 23.31 9.56
C ARG A 170 6.44 24.24 9.86
N HIS A 171 5.21 23.80 9.54
CA HIS A 171 3.98 24.56 9.77
C HIS A 171 3.39 24.37 11.18
N TRP A 172 3.99 23.52 12.02
CA TRP A 172 3.44 23.17 13.32
C TRP A 172 3.30 24.36 14.29
N PRO A 173 4.22 25.35 14.32
CA PRO A 173 4.02 26.56 15.14
C PRO A 173 2.74 27.35 14.79
N GLN A 174 2.35 27.40 13.50
CA GLN A 174 1.12 28.03 13.03
C GLN A 174 -0.09 27.27 13.58
N VAL A 175 -0.08 25.94 13.49
CA VAL A 175 -1.13 25.08 14.03
C VAL A 175 -1.26 25.24 15.54
N LYS A 176 -0.15 25.24 16.28
CA LYS A 176 -0.16 25.40 17.75
C LYS A 176 -0.78 26.74 18.17
N ARG A 177 -0.50 27.84 17.47
CA ARG A 177 -1.12 29.15 17.74
C ARG A 177 -2.65 29.13 17.64
N ILE A 178 -3.20 28.22 16.82
CA ILE A 178 -4.65 28.07 16.65
C ILE A 178 -5.21 27.04 17.64
N ALA A 179 -4.56 25.89 17.79
CA ALA A 179 -5.12 24.72 18.48
C ALA A 179 -4.65 24.52 19.93
N SER A 180 -3.45 24.99 20.30
CA SER A 180 -2.82 24.68 21.58
C SER A 180 -3.02 25.79 22.62
N PRO A 181 -3.64 25.51 23.78
CA PRO A 181 -3.77 26.48 24.88
C PRO A 181 -2.44 27.12 25.31
N LEU A 182 -1.36 26.32 25.35
CA LEU A 182 -0.02 26.78 25.73
C LEU A 182 0.55 27.85 24.78
N HIS A 183 0.02 27.95 23.57
CA HIS A 183 0.47 28.88 22.54
C HIS A 183 -0.61 29.92 22.19
N GLY A 184 -1.59 30.12 23.10
CA GLY A 184 -2.70 31.06 22.92
C GLY A 184 -3.84 30.55 22.02
N GLY A 185 -3.77 29.29 21.58
CA GLY A 185 -4.81 28.61 20.83
C GLY A 185 -5.91 28.02 21.72
N SER A 186 -6.92 27.40 21.11
CA SER A 186 -7.92 26.59 21.81
C SER A 186 -8.69 25.72 20.83
N LEU A 187 -9.40 24.71 21.32
CA LEU A 187 -10.31 23.94 20.46
C LEU A 187 -11.42 24.81 19.84
N LYS A 188 -11.87 25.86 20.55
CA LYS A 188 -12.82 26.84 20.03
C LYS A 188 -12.22 27.63 18.85
N LYS A 189 -10.96 28.07 18.96
CA LYS A 189 -10.24 28.74 17.86
C LYS A 189 -9.99 27.79 16.69
N LEU A 190 -9.62 26.54 16.95
CA LEU A 190 -9.47 25.53 15.90
C LEU A 190 -10.80 25.26 15.18
N PHE A 191 -11.90 25.17 15.92
CA PHE A 191 -13.22 25.00 15.32
C PHE A 191 -13.68 26.23 14.53
N ALA A 192 -13.42 27.45 15.02
CA ALA A 192 -13.67 28.69 14.28
C ALA A 192 -12.86 28.72 12.98
N PHE A 193 -11.58 28.34 13.06
CA PHE A 193 -10.73 28.20 11.90
C PHE A 193 -11.33 27.26 10.85
N TYR A 194 -11.73 26.05 11.24
CA TYR A 194 -12.41 25.08 10.39
C TYR A 194 -13.77 25.56 9.86
N SER A 195 -14.47 26.40 10.61
CA SER A 195 -15.79 26.94 10.23
C SER A 195 -15.70 28.05 9.19
N GLY A 196 -14.51 28.48 8.77
CA GLY A 196 -14.35 29.32 7.58
C GLY A 196 -13.19 30.29 7.59
N GLU A 197 -12.52 30.54 8.73
CA GLU A 197 -11.43 31.53 8.77
C GLU A 197 -10.25 31.14 7.87
N TRP A 198 -10.06 29.84 7.58
CA TRP A 198 -9.07 29.37 6.61
C TRP A 198 -9.24 29.99 5.21
N ARG A 199 -10.46 30.42 4.84
CA ARG A 199 -10.72 31.08 3.55
C ARG A 199 -10.09 32.47 3.46
N ASN A 200 -9.96 33.15 4.61
CA ASN A 200 -9.46 34.52 4.71
C ASN A 200 -7.94 34.58 4.83
N VAL A 201 -7.27 33.43 4.95
CA VAL A 201 -5.80 33.38 5.01
C VAL A 201 -5.24 33.69 3.62
N PRO A 202 -4.39 34.73 3.48
CA PRO A 202 -3.72 35.04 2.22
C PRO A 202 -2.93 33.84 1.71
N GLU A 203 -2.85 33.66 0.39
CA GLU A 203 -2.21 32.51 -0.25
C GLU A 203 -0.79 32.22 0.27
N ARG A 204 0.02 33.28 0.42
CA ARG A 204 1.38 33.20 1.00
C ARG A 204 1.45 32.65 2.43
N GLU A 205 0.35 32.70 3.19
CA GLU A 205 0.24 32.28 4.58
C GLU A 205 -0.48 30.93 4.72
N ARG A 206 -0.93 30.32 3.62
CA ARG A 206 -1.62 29.03 3.59
C ARG A 206 -0.64 27.88 3.76
N TRP A 207 -0.21 27.72 5.00
CA TRP A 207 0.76 26.71 5.40
C TRP A 207 0.33 25.27 5.06
N TRP A 208 -0.97 24.99 4.89
CA TRP A 208 -1.47 23.68 4.45
C TRP A 208 -1.14 23.34 2.99
N GLU A 209 -0.99 24.34 2.11
CA GLU A 209 -0.59 24.13 0.72
C GLU A 209 0.88 23.70 0.64
N SER A 210 1.74 24.32 1.46
CA SER A 210 3.15 23.94 1.57
C SER A 210 3.36 22.64 2.35
N ALA A 211 2.55 22.37 3.37
CA ALA A 211 2.71 21.21 4.25
C ALA A 211 2.58 19.88 3.48
N LEU A 212 1.63 19.79 2.56
CA LEU A 212 1.37 18.61 1.72
C LEU A 212 1.91 18.76 0.29
N GLY A 213 2.79 19.74 0.07
CA GLY A 213 3.42 20.00 -1.22
C GLY A 213 4.45 18.96 -1.66
N GLY A 214 5.21 19.28 -2.71
CA GLY A 214 6.32 18.46 -3.19
C GLY A 214 5.87 17.06 -3.64
N TYR A 215 6.57 16.03 -3.19
CA TYR A 215 6.28 14.63 -3.56
C TYR A 215 4.86 14.18 -3.17
N VAL A 216 4.34 14.66 -2.03
CA VAL A 216 2.98 14.31 -1.58
C VAL A 216 1.95 14.82 -2.57
N GLU A 217 2.10 16.06 -3.03
CA GLU A 217 1.21 16.68 -4.01
C GLU A 217 1.29 16.00 -5.38
N VAL A 218 2.49 15.63 -5.83
CA VAL A 218 2.67 14.85 -7.08
C VAL A 218 1.94 13.52 -6.99
N ARG A 219 2.11 12.78 -5.89
CA ARG A 219 1.43 11.49 -5.67
C ARG A 219 -0.09 11.66 -5.58
N ARG A 220 -0.55 12.68 -4.85
CA ARG A 220 -1.97 13.02 -4.71
C ARG A 220 -2.59 13.28 -6.08
N SER A 221 -1.96 14.15 -6.89
CA SER A 221 -2.46 14.54 -8.21
C SER A 221 -2.55 13.34 -9.16
N ALA A 222 -1.50 12.52 -9.22
CA ALA A 222 -1.49 11.30 -10.03
C ALA A 222 -2.58 10.30 -9.61
N ALA A 223 -2.73 10.07 -8.30
CA ALA A 223 -3.76 9.18 -7.77
C ALA A 223 -5.19 9.74 -7.99
N LEU A 224 -5.37 11.06 -7.91
CA LEU A 224 -6.65 11.71 -8.17
C LEU A 224 -7.08 11.53 -9.62
N ALA A 225 -6.15 11.62 -10.58
CA ALA A 225 -6.46 11.36 -12.00
C ALA A 225 -6.95 9.93 -12.24
N GLN A 226 -6.43 8.95 -11.50
CA GLN A 226 -6.91 7.56 -11.57
C GLN A 226 -8.29 7.40 -10.94
N LEU A 227 -8.50 7.95 -9.74
CA LEU A 227 -9.77 7.89 -9.02
C LEU A 227 -10.89 8.71 -9.70
N GLY A 228 -10.53 9.78 -10.40
CA GLY A 228 -11.44 10.62 -11.19
C GLY A 228 -12.12 9.81 -12.29
N ARG A 229 -11.35 9.02 -13.04
CA ARG A 229 -11.89 8.12 -14.08
C ARG A 229 -12.88 7.09 -13.51
N LEU A 230 -12.55 6.50 -12.35
CA LEU A 230 -13.46 5.57 -11.67
C LEU A 230 -14.77 6.28 -11.27
N LYS A 231 -14.66 7.48 -10.70
CA LYS A 231 -15.83 8.27 -10.31
C LYS A 231 -16.71 8.63 -11.51
N GLU A 232 -16.12 9.12 -12.60
CA GLU A 232 -16.84 9.47 -13.84
C GLU A 232 -17.58 8.28 -14.43
N GLY A 233 -16.93 7.11 -14.52
CA GLY A 233 -17.58 5.89 -14.99
C GLY A 233 -18.78 5.49 -14.13
N LEU A 234 -18.67 5.66 -12.81
CA LEU A 234 -19.73 5.30 -11.87
C LEU A 234 -20.90 6.29 -11.86
N GLU A 235 -20.63 7.60 -11.95
CA GLU A 235 -21.69 8.59 -12.12
C GLU A 235 -22.39 8.40 -13.46
N SER A 236 -21.66 8.06 -14.53
CA SER A 236 -22.25 7.74 -15.84
C SER A 236 -23.18 6.52 -15.75
N ALA A 237 -22.78 5.46 -15.02
CA ALA A 237 -23.62 4.29 -14.81
C ALA A 237 -24.92 4.60 -14.06
N ARG A 238 -24.91 5.58 -13.15
CA ARG A 238 -26.13 6.04 -12.45
C ARG A 238 -27.10 6.79 -13.35
N CYS A 239 -26.63 7.40 -14.43
CA CYS A 239 -27.52 8.06 -15.39
C CYS A 239 -28.27 7.07 -16.29
N LEU A 240 -27.93 5.77 -16.24
CA LEU A 240 -28.60 4.72 -17.01
C LEU A 240 -29.85 4.16 -16.32
N THR A 241 -30.12 4.59 -15.08
CA THR A 241 -31.31 4.24 -14.30
C THR A 241 -32.26 5.42 -14.25
#